data_AF-A0A7S1QT85-F1
#
_entry.id   AF-A0A7S1QT85-F1
#
_cell.length_a   1.000
_cell.length_b   1.000
_cell.length_c   1.000
_cell.angle_alpha   90.00
_cell.angle_beta   90.00
_cell.angle_gamma   90.00
#
_symmetry.space_group_name_H-M   'P 1'
#
loop_
_entity.id
_entity.type
_entity.pdbx_description
1 polymer ?
#
loop_
_entity_poly.entity_id
_entity_poly.type
_entity_poly.pdbx_seq_one_letter_code
_entity_poly.pdbx_strand_id
1 'polypeptide(L)'
;DRWHHPDPVYQHEPLPALKELAKEFPNVTIVLNHCGGAVGPNMGGPEAEARWRADISDLADSCPNVVCKVGGIQMAINGWGLEKRDTPIGSEELAELTYPFYGHVLEAFGPSRCMFESNFPVDKDTVSYRTLWNTFKRVAEKKGLSPEEKKCVFHDTAVRVYNLKPMGPESAP
;
A
#
# COMPACT_ATOMS: atom_id res chain seq x y z
N ASP A 1 1.14 0.65 24.33
CA ASP A 1 1.94 0.43 23.12
C ASP A 1 2.72 1.71 22.86
N ARG A 2 4.06 1.67 22.78
CA ARG A 2 4.90 2.87 22.59
C ARG A 2 5.10 3.25 21.12
N TRP A 3 4.62 2.43 20.19
CA TRP A 3 4.86 2.59 18.75
C TRP A 3 3.65 3.18 18.01
N HIS A 4 2.48 3.20 18.65
CA HIS A 4 1.25 3.72 18.06
C HIS A 4 0.73 4.90 18.88
N HIS A 5 0.54 6.03 18.20
CA HIS A 5 -0.13 7.20 18.78
C HIS A 5 -1.55 6.80 19.22
N PRO A 6 -2.03 7.24 20.40
CA PRO A 6 -3.34 6.83 20.92
C PRO A 6 -4.50 7.19 19.98
N ASP A 7 -4.32 8.24 19.16
CA ASP A 7 -5.26 8.67 18.13
C ASP A 7 -4.55 8.75 16.77
N PRO A 8 -4.58 7.69 15.95
CA PRO A 8 -3.87 7.63 14.68
C PRO A 8 -4.61 8.47 13.62
N VAL A 9 -4.29 9.75 13.53
CA VAL A 9 -4.78 10.65 12.47
C VAL A 9 -3.74 10.73 11.35
N TYR A 10 -4.19 10.88 10.10
CA TYR A 10 -3.27 11.16 9.01
C TYR A 10 -2.51 12.47 9.31
N GLN A 11 -1.18 12.38 9.34
CA GLN A 11 -0.30 13.53 9.48
C GLN A 11 0.15 13.96 8.10
N HIS A 12 0.01 15.26 7.79
CA HIS A 12 0.40 15.78 6.49
C HIS A 12 1.92 15.80 6.31
N GLU A 13 2.68 16.31 7.29
CA GLU A 13 4.12 16.59 7.17
C GLU A 13 5.02 15.44 6.65
N PRO A 14 4.78 14.16 6.97
CA PRO A 14 5.64 13.06 6.53
C PRO A 14 5.76 12.90 5.00
N LEU A 15 4.70 13.08 4.21
CA LEU A 15 4.78 12.87 2.75
C LEU A 15 5.49 14.02 2.02
N PRO A 16 5.21 15.31 2.30
CA PRO A 16 6.02 16.42 1.80
C PRO A 16 7.49 16.32 2.23
N ALA A 17 7.79 15.93 3.47
CA ALA A 17 9.18 15.74 3.91
C ALA A 17 9.86 14.60 3.14
N LEU A 18 9.15 13.49 2.90
CA LEU A 18 9.64 12.39 2.07
C LEU A 18 9.93 12.83 0.63
N LYS A 19 9.09 13.68 0.06
CA LYS A 19 9.29 14.24 -1.29
C LYS A 19 10.59 15.03 -1.36
N GLU A 20 10.85 15.92 -0.40
CA GLU A 20 12.10 16.69 -0.37
C GLU A 20 13.32 15.79 -0.23
N LEU A 21 13.26 14.77 0.64
CA LEU A 21 14.32 13.77 0.77
C LEU A 21 14.54 12.99 -0.54
N ALA A 22 13.47 12.57 -1.20
CA ALA A 22 13.56 11.81 -2.44
C ALA A 22 14.17 12.63 -3.58
N LYS A 23 13.91 13.95 -3.62
CA LYS A 23 14.52 14.89 -4.56
C LYS A 23 16.00 15.16 -4.27
N GLU A 24 16.39 15.18 -3.00
CA GLU A 24 17.79 15.33 -2.60
C GLU A 24 18.64 14.11 -2.99
N PHE A 25 18.05 12.91 -2.94
CA PHE A 25 18.74 11.65 -3.25
C PHE A 25 18.09 10.89 -4.42
N PRO A 26 18.11 11.43 -5.65
CA PRO A 26 17.35 10.88 -6.77
C PRO A 26 17.83 9.49 -7.23
N ASN A 27 19.05 9.09 -6.86
CA ASN A 27 19.61 7.78 -7.20
C ASN A 27 19.34 6.71 -6.12
N VAL A 28 18.71 7.08 -5.00
CA VAL A 28 18.34 6.16 -3.93
C VAL A 28 16.89 5.75 -4.12
N THR A 29 16.62 4.45 -4.23
CA THR A 29 15.25 3.94 -4.24
C THR A 29 14.65 4.02 -2.84
N ILE A 30 13.48 4.63 -2.72
CA ILE A 30 12.75 4.80 -1.46
C ILE A 30 11.45 4.02 -1.53
N VAL A 31 11.18 3.20 -0.52
CA VAL A 31 9.93 2.42 -0.43
C VAL A 31 8.98 3.07 0.56
N LEU A 32 7.91 3.67 0.04
CA LEU A 32 6.78 4.14 0.83
C LEU A 32 5.98 2.94 1.34
N ASN A 33 5.90 2.78 2.66
CA ASN A 33 5.13 1.71 3.28
C ASN A 33 3.64 2.08 3.40
N HIS A 34 2.77 1.08 3.27
CA HIS A 34 1.34 1.12 3.61
C HIS A 34 0.60 2.36 3.11
N CYS A 35 0.78 2.69 1.83
CA CYS A 35 0.13 3.84 1.21
C CYS A 35 0.40 5.20 1.89
N GLY A 36 1.48 5.32 2.66
CA GLY A 36 1.91 6.59 3.25
C GLY A 36 1.36 6.92 4.63
N GLY A 37 0.78 5.96 5.36
CA GLY A 37 0.47 6.13 6.79
C GLY A 37 -0.86 5.52 7.21
N ALA A 38 -1.51 6.15 8.20
CA ALA A 38 -2.85 5.78 8.62
C ALA A 38 -3.85 6.16 7.52
N VAL A 39 -4.45 5.16 6.87
CA VAL A 39 -5.35 5.33 5.73
C VAL A 39 -6.65 4.56 6.00
N GLY A 40 -7.78 5.26 5.97
CA GLY A 40 -9.10 4.74 6.34
C GLY A 40 -9.88 5.67 7.26
N PRO A 41 -10.87 5.15 8.00
CA PRO A 41 -11.77 5.93 8.86
C PRO A 41 -11.07 6.87 9.85
N ASN A 42 -9.93 6.46 10.41
CA ASN A 42 -9.21 7.27 11.40
C ASN A 42 -8.36 8.40 10.79
N MET A 43 -8.35 8.58 9.46
CA MET A 43 -7.55 9.63 8.80
C MET A 43 -7.83 11.06 9.27
N GLY A 44 -8.97 11.33 9.92
CA GLY A 44 -9.37 12.68 10.32
C GLY A 44 -10.39 13.32 9.37
N GLY A 45 -11.12 12.50 8.62
CA GLY A 45 -12.25 12.93 7.80
C GLY A 45 -11.90 13.34 6.36
N PRO A 46 -12.88 13.87 5.60
CA PRO A 46 -12.76 14.09 4.17
C PRO A 46 -11.63 15.05 3.75
N GLU A 47 -11.34 16.07 4.54
CA GLU A 47 -10.25 17.00 4.24
C GLU A 47 -8.87 16.33 4.37
N ALA A 48 -8.70 15.46 5.37
CA ALA A 48 -7.46 14.71 5.55
C ALA A 48 -7.27 13.68 4.43
N GLU A 49 -8.35 13.02 4.01
CA GLU A 49 -8.32 12.15 2.83
C GLU A 49 -7.96 12.92 1.55
N ALA A 50 -8.56 14.10 1.33
CA ALA A 50 -8.25 14.94 0.17
C ALA A 50 -6.78 15.38 0.16
N ARG A 51 -6.24 15.75 1.32
CA ARG A 51 -4.81 16.08 1.48
C ARG A 51 -3.91 14.88 1.18
N TRP A 52 -4.20 13.71 1.78
CA TRP A 52 -3.47 12.48 1.49
C TRP A 52 -3.47 12.13 0.00
N ARG A 53 -4.62 12.26 -0.68
CA ARG A 53 -4.71 12.03 -2.13
C ARG A 53 -3.78 12.96 -2.91
N ALA A 54 -3.79 14.25 -2.58
CA ALA A 54 -2.93 15.25 -3.22
C ALA A 54 -1.44 14.98 -2.95
N ASP A 55 -1.08 14.66 -1.71
CA ASP A 55 0.30 14.36 -1.31
C ASP A 55 0.84 13.11 -2.02
N ILE A 56 0.01 12.06 -2.15
CA ILE A 56 0.35 10.84 -2.89
C ILE A 56 0.58 11.13 -4.38
N SER A 57 -0.32 11.90 -5.00
CA SER A 57 -0.18 12.25 -6.41
C SER A 57 1.07 13.10 -6.66
N ASP A 58 1.30 14.14 -5.85
CA ASP A 58 2.49 15.00 -5.98
C ASP A 58 3.79 14.23 -5.76
N LEU A 59 3.84 13.34 -4.75
CA LEU A 59 5.00 12.47 -4.52
C LEU A 59 5.25 11.53 -5.70
N ALA A 60 4.19 10.91 -6.23
CA ALA A 60 4.31 9.98 -7.36
C ALA A 60 4.80 10.68 -8.64
N ASP A 61 4.30 11.89 -8.91
CA ASP A 61 4.66 12.68 -10.10
C ASP A 61 6.07 13.28 -9.98
N SER A 62 6.42 13.78 -8.79
CA SER A 62 7.68 14.49 -8.57
C SER A 62 8.89 13.58 -8.35
N CYS A 63 8.69 12.33 -7.88
CA CYS A 63 9.77 11.49 -7.38
C CYS A 63 9.76 10.09 -8.04
N PRO A 64 10.44 9.90 -9.19
CA PRO A 64 10.47 8.61 -9.89
C PRO A 64 11.21 7.51 -9.12
N ASN A 65 12.06 7.87 -8.15
CA ASN A 65 12.79 6.97 -7.27
C ASN A 65 11.98 6.45 -6.07
N VAL A 66 10.73 6.90 -5.91
CA VAL A 66 9.81 6.41 -4.87
C VAL A 66 8.92 5.32 -5.45
N VAL A 67 8.86 4.19 -4.74
CA VAL A 67 7.93 3.07 -5.00
C VAL A 67 7.04 2.85 -3.77
N CYS A 68 5.88 2.23 -3.96
CA CYS A 68 4.87 2.10 -2.90
C CYS A 68 4.48 0.65 -2.63
N LYS A 69 4.38 0.30 -1.33
CA LYS A 69 3.66 -0.89 -0.86
C LYS A 69 2.17 -0.57 -0.75
N VAL A 70 1.36 -1.37 -1.42
CA VAL A 70 -0.09 -1.21 -1.54
C VAL A 70 -0.78 -2.25 -0.67
N GLY A 71 -0.94 -1.92 0.61
CA GLY A 71 -1.48 -2.81 1.63
C GLY A 71 -1.40 -2.18 3.02
N GLY A 72 -1.65 -2.95 4.06
CA GLY A 72 -1.60 -2.49 5.45
C GLY A 72 -2.71 -1.51 5.86
N ILE A 73 -3.57 -1.04 4.94
CA ILE A 73 -4.61 -0.07 5.31
C ILE A 73 -5.75 -0.72 6.12
N GLN A 74 -5.85 -2.05 6.16
CA GLN A 74 -6.82 -2.80 6.98
C GLN A 74 -6.40 -2.99 8.44
N MET A 75 -5.23 -2.51 8.88
CA MET A 75 -4.84 -2.56 10.30
C MET A 75 -5.95 -2.00 11.20
N ALA A 76 -6.13 -2.58 12.40
CA ALA A 76 -7.14 -2.11 13.37
C ALA A 76 -7.00 -0.62 13.70
N ILE A 77 -5.76 -0.13 13.72
CA ILE A 77 -5.41 1.28 13.95
C ILE A 77 -6.08 2.24 12.96
N ASN A 78 -6.45 1.78 11.76
CA ASN A 78 -7.07 2.63 10.74
C ASN A 78 -8.60 2.79 10.94
N GLY A 79 -9.20 2.09 11.90
CA GLY A 79 -10.55 2.39 12.38
C GLY A 79 -11.69 1.72 11.62
N TRP A 80 -11.40 0.71 10.79
CA TRP A 80 -12.43 -0.03 10.06
C TRP A 80 -13.35 -0.87 10.95
N GLY A 81 -12.92 -1.20 12.18
CA GLY A 81 -13.69 -2.02 13.12
C GLY A 81 -13.86 -3.48 12.67
N LEU A 82 -12.98 -3.97 11.78
CA LEU A 82 -13.04 -5.33 11.24
C LEU A 82 -12.79 -6.38 12.32
N GLU A 83 -11.92 -6.07 13.28
CA GLU A 83 -11.58 -6.89 14.44
C GLU A 83 -12.74 -7.07 15.42
N LYS A 84 -13.78 -6.21 15.33
CA LYS A 84 -14.96 -6.22 16.22
C LYS A 84 -16.14 -6.98 15.62
N ARG A 85 -16.01 -7.51 14.40
CA ARG A 85 -17.11 -8.22 13.72
C ARG A 85 -17.28 -9.62 14.28
N ASP A 86 -18.53 -10.04 14.47
CA ASP A 86 -18.86 -11.43 14.81
C ASP A 86 -18.49 -12.41 13.68
N THR A 87 -18.58 -11.95 12.43
CA THR A 87 -18.21 -12.72 11.23
C THR A 87 -17.06 -12.04 10.48
N PRO A 88 -15.94 -12.74 10.24
CA PRO A 88 -14.80 -12.19 9.51
C PRO A 88 -15.20 -11.67 8.12
N ILE A 89 -14.57 -10.57 7.70
CA ILE A 89 -14.82 -9.97 6.39
C ILE A 89 -14.38 -10.89 5.24
N GLY A 90 -15.17 -10.92 4.16
CA GLY A 90 -14.83 -11.62 2.91
C GLY A 90 -14.00 -10.76 1.96
N SER A 91 -13.33 -11.39 0.99
CA SER A 91 -12.41 -10.65 0.10
C SER A 91 -13.11 -9.70 -0.87
N GLU A 92 -14.38 -9.94 -1.17
CA GLU A 92 -15.22 -9.07 -2.00
C GLU A 92 -15.56 -7.78 -1.28
N GLU A 93 -16.15 -7.89 -0.08
CA GLU A 93 -16.46 -6.75 0.78
C GLU A 93 -15.19 -5.95 1.11
N LEU A 94 -14.09 -6.61 1.46
CA LEU A 94 -12.83 -5.92 1.76
C LEU A 94 -12.24 -5.22 0.53
N ALA A 95 -12.37 -5.80 -0.66
CA ALA A 95 -11.91 -5.13 -1.88
C ALA A 95 -12.71 -3.86 -2.15
N GLU A 96 -14.04 -3.90 -2.04
CA GLU A 96 -14.87 -2.70 -2.18
C GLU A 96 -14.52 -1.63 -1.15
N LEU A 97 -14.33 -2.03 0.11
CA LEU A 97 -13.98 -1.15 1.21
C LEU A 97 -12.65 -0.41 1.00
N THR A 98 -11.65 -1.12 0.48
CA THR A 98 -10.25 -0.62 0.38
C THR A 98 -9.90 -0.03 -0.99
N TYR A 99 -10.68 -0.35 -2.03
CA TYR A 99 -10.44 0.08 -3.41
C TYR A 99 -10.28 1.60 -3.59
N PRO A 100 -11.06 2.48 -2.92
CA PRO A 100 -10.89 3.93 -3.08
C PRO A 100 -9.49 4.45 -2.75
N PHE A 101 -8.73 3.71 -1.93
CA PHE A 101 -7.38 4.07 -1.50
C PHE A 101 -6.33 3.34 -2.34
N TYR A 102 -6.43 2.02 -2.47
CA TYR A 102 -5.52 1.25 -3.30
C TYR A 102 -5.57 1.66 -4.77
N GLY A 103 -6.77 1.91 -5.31
CA GLY A 103 -6.96 2.37 -6.68
C GLY A 103 -6.34 3.73 -6.94
N HIS A 104 -6.32 4.63 -5.95
CA HIS A 104 -5.67 5.94 -6.04
C HIS A 104 -4.14 5.81 -6.10
N VAL A 105 -3.56 5.00 -5.21
CA VAL A 105 -2.11 4.76 -5.21
C VAL A 105 -1.66 4.08 -6.51
N LEU A 106 -2.42 3.07 -6.98
CA LEU A 106 -2.14 2.38 -8.24
C LEU A 106 -2.24 3.32 -9.45
N GLU A 107 -3.20 4.25 -9.46
CA GLU A 107 -3.30 5.29 -10.51
C GLU A 107 -2.10 6.23 -10.47
N ALA A 108 -1.77 6.78 -9.29
CA ALA A 108 -0.72 7.79 -9.15
C ALA A 108 0.68 7.24 -9.45
N PHE A 109 1.05 6.10 -8.87
CA PHE A 109 2.39 5.53 -9.05
C PHE A 109 2.54 4.72 -10.33
N GLY A 110 1.45 4.13 -10.81
CA GLY A 110 1.45 3.11 -11.84
C GLY A 110 1.88 1.73 -11.33
N PRO A 111 1.52 0.63 -12.03
CA PRO A 111 1.77 -0.74 -11.58
C PRO A 111 3.26 -1.08 -11.38
N SER A 112 4.14 -0.51 -12.20
CA SER A 112 5.59 -0.77 -12.16
C SER A 112 6.30 -0.16 -10.95
N ARG A 113 5.64 0.73 -10.19
CA ARG A 113 6.13 1.32 -8.94
C ARG A 113 5.29 0.89 -7.71
N CYS A 114 4.34 -0.02 -7.90
CA CYS A 114 3.51 -0.56 -6.82
C CYS A 114 3.85 -2.03 -6.56
N MET A 115 3.74 -2.46 -5.30
CA MET A 115 3.81 -3.87 -4.88
C MET A 115 2.76 -4.15 -3.80
N PHE A 116 1.96 -5.20 -3.95
CA PHE A 116 1.08 -5.66 -2.90
C PHE A 116 1.88 -6.33 -1.78
N GLU A 117 1.49 -6.10 -0.53
CA GLU A 117 2.13 -6.65 0.66
C GLU A 117 1.09 -7.00 1.73
N SER A 118 1.43 -7.95 2.59
CA SER A 118 0.48 -8.46 3.57
C SER A 118 0.44 -7.65 4.86
N ASN A 119 1.56 -7.04 5.26
CA ASN A 119 1.77 -6.50 6.61
C ASN A 119 1.53 -7.53 7.74
N PHE A 120 1.65 -8.83 7.43
CA PHE A 120 1.48 -9.87 8.44
C PHE A 120 2.70 -9.92 9.39
N PRO A 121 2.49 -10.16 10.69
CA PRO A 121 1.22 -10.59 11.31
C PRO A 121 0.31 -9.45 11.80
N VAL A 122 0.63 -8.17 11.63
CA VAL A 122 -0.17 -7.05 12.18
C VAL A 122 -1.60 -7.08 11.65
N ASP A 123 -1.77 -7.30 10.34
CA ASP A 123 -3.09 -7.36 9.72
C ASP A 123 -3.92 -8.60 10.10
N LYS A 124 -3.33 -9.58 10.79
CA LYS A 124 -4.04 -10.78 11.24
C LYS A 124 -5.20 -10.45 12.18
N ASP A 125 -5.11 -9.32 12.89
CA ASP A 125 -6.15 -8.88 13.83
C ASP A 125 -7.48 -8.55 13.13
N THR A 126 -7.43 -8.19 11.85
CA THR A 126 -8.60 -7.73 11.09
C THR A 126 -8.97 -8.61 9.90
N VAL A 127 -8.00 -9.35 9.33
CA VAL A 127 -8.23 -10.14 8.11
C VAL A 127 -7.38 -11.41 8.08
N SER A 128 -7.91 -12.47 7.46
CA SER A 128 -7.12 -13.68 7.19
C SER A 128 -6.15 -13.46 6.01
N TYR A 129 -4.99 -14.13 6.04
CA TYR A 129 -3.99 -14.04 4.96
C TYR A 129 -4.60 -14.37 3.59
N ARG A 130 -5.42 -15.43 3.52
CA ARG A 130 -6.10 -15.85 2.28
C ARG A 130 -7.06 -14.78 1.78
N THR A 131 -7.87 -14.21 2.68
CA THR A 131 -8.82 -13.14 2.34
C THR A 131 -8.07 -11.96 1.77
N LEU A 132 -6.99 -11.52 2.42
CA LEU A 132 -6.20 -10.37 1.99
C LEU A 132 -5.63 -10.53 0.58
N TRP A 133 -4.97 -11.66 0.29
CA TRP A 133 -4.44 -11.89 -1.06
C TRP A 133 -5.53 -12.02 -2.13
N ASN A 134 -6.70 -12.56 -1.78
CA ASN A 134 -7.85 -12.58 -2.70
C ASN A 134 -8.47 -11.19 -2.90
N THR A 135 -8.37 -10.31 -1.91
CA THR A 135 -8.71 -8.88 -2.03
C THR A 135 -7.79 -8.19 -3.02
N PHE A 136 -6.47 -8.36 -2.92
CA PHE A 136 -5.53 -7.76 -3.87
C PHE A 136 -5.79 -8.19 -5.32
N LYS A 137 -6.13 -9.47 -5.56
CA LYS A 137 -6.53 -9.95 -6.89
C LYS A 137 -7.77 -9.23 -7.42
N ARG A 138 -8.76 -9.00 -6.56
CA ARG A 138 -9.99 -8.27 -6.91
C ARG A 138 -9.72 -6.80 -7.19
N VAL A 139 -8.86 -6.16 -6.39
CA VAL A 139 -8.44 -4.77 -6.60
C VAL A 139 -7.73 -4.63 -7.95
N ALA A 140 -6.80 -5.53 -8.27
CA ALA A 140 -6.10 -5.53 -9.55
C ALA A 140 -7.05 -5.76 -10.75
N GLU A 141 -8.02 -6.66 -10.60
CA GLU A 141 -9.06 -6.89 -11.62
C GLU A 141 -9.95 -5.67 -11.80
N LYS A 142 -10.47 -5.11 -10.70
CA LYS A 142 -11.33 -3.93 -10.70
C LYS A 142 -10.63 -2.70 -11.29
N LYS A 143 -9.32 -2.58 -11.08
CA LYS A 143 -8.49 -1.53 -11.67
C LYS A 143 -8.28 -1.73 -13.18
N GLY A 144 -8.57 -2.92 -13.71
CA GLY A 144 -8.38 -3.24 -15.12
C GLY A 144 -6.92 -3.54 -15.49
N LEU A 145 -6.10 -3.99 -14.52
CA LEU A 145 -4.69 -4.24 -14.77
C LEU A 145 -4.50 -5.39 -15.79
N SER A 146 -3.64 -5.17 -16.77
CA SER A 146 -3.20 -6.17 -17.73
C SER A 146 -2.48 -7.34 -17.03
N PRO A 147 -2.27 -8.48 -17.71
CA PRO A 147 -1.44 -9.56 -17.17
C PRO A 147 -0.03 -9.11 -16.75
N GLU A 148 0.60 -8.23 -17.53
CA GLU A 148 1.93 -7.68 -17.27
C GLU A 148 1.91 -6.71 -16.08
N GLU A 149 0.89 -5.86 -15.98
CA GLU A 149 0.72 -4.94 -14.84
C GLU A 149 0.42 -5.70 -13.55
N LYS A 150 -0.39 -6.76 -13.61
CA LYS A 150 -0.60 -7.70 -12.51
C LYS A 150 0.73 -8.32 -12.09
N LYS A 151 1.55 -8.75 -13.05
CA LYS A 151 2.88 -9.30 -12.76
C LYS A 151 3.79 -8.28 -12.04
N CYS A 152 3.72 -7.00 -12.40
CA CYS A 152 4.42 -5.94 -11.67
C CYS A 152 4.01 -5.88 -10.20
N VAL A 153 2.72 -5.70 -9.92
CA VAL A 153 2.23 -5.47 -8.55
C VAL A 153 2.29 -6.70 -7.65
N PHE A 154 2.23 -7.91 -8.22
CA PHE A 154 2.35 -9.15 -7.45
C PHE A 154 3.78 -9.68 -7.34
N HIS A 155 4.73 -9.23 -8.16
CA HIS A 155 6.06 -9.85 -8.25
C HIS A 155 7.18 -8.92 -8.75
N ASP A 156 7.14 -8.47 -10.00
CA ASP A 156 8.33 -7.91 -10.68
C ASP A 156 8.82 -6.62 -10.02
N THR A 157 7.92 -5.78 -9.49
CA THR A 157 8.32 -4.56 -8.76
C THR A 157 9.13 -4.91 -7.52
N ALA A 158 8.70 -5.89 -6.72
CA ALA A 158 9.41 -6.31 -5.51
C ALA A 158 10.77 -6.95 -5.86
N VAL A 159 10.81 -7.80 -6.88
CA VAL A 159 12.06 -8.43 -7.35
C VAL A 159 13.09 -7.38 -7.73
N ARG A 160 12.70 -6.39 -8.54
CA ARG A 160 13.58 -5.31 -8.99
C ARG A 160 14.02 -4.42 -7.84
N VAL A 161 13.10 -4.00 -6.97
CA VAL A 161 13.37 -3.04 -5.88
C VAL A 161 14.27 -3.64 -4.79
N TYR A 162 14.04 -4.90 -4.42
CA TYR A 162 14.83 -5.57 -3.38
C TYR A 162 15.98 -6.41 -3.92
N ASN A 163 16.22 -6.38 -5.23
CA ASN A 163 17.24 -7.18 -5.90
C ASN A 163 17.13 -8.68 -5.53
N LEU A 164 15.91 -9.22 -5.57
CA LEU A 164 15.66 -10.60 -5.20
C LEU A 164 16.19 -11.51 -6.31
N LYS A 165 17.05 -12.46 -5.95
CA LYS A 165 17.46 -13.50 -6.88
C LYS A 165 16.28 -14.42 -7.21
N PRO A 166 16.15 -14.91 -8.45
CA PRO A 166 15.19 -15.97 -8.77
C PRO A 166 15.40 -17.17 -7.84
N MET A 167 14.30 -17.69 -7.28
CA MET A 167 14.35 -18.94 -6.53
C MET A 167 14.38 -20.12 -7.52
N GLY A 168 15.58 -20.56 -7.88
CA GLY A 168 15.88 -21.67 -8.79
C GLY A 168 17.38 -21.72 -9.09
N PRO A 169 17.99 -22.88 -9.43
CA PRO A 169 19.43 -23.04 -9.33
C PRO A 169 20.19 -22.12 -10.30
N GLU A 170 20.99 -21.20 -9.74
CA GLU A 170 22.26 -20.82 -10.34
C GLU A 170 23.20 -22.04 -10.27
N SER A 171 23.04 -22.99 -11.20
CA SER A 171 24.08 -23.93 -11.59
C SER A 171 23.84 -24.23 -13.08
N ALA A 172 24.67 -23.81 -14.03
CA ALA A 172 26.13 -23.76 -14.02
C ALA A 172 26.66 -22.66 -14.97
N PRO A 173 27.95 -22.28 -14.86
CA PRO A 173 28.71 -21.80 -16.01
C PRO A 173 28.83 -22.87 -17.11
#